data_AF-A0A842SPG9-F1
#
_entry.id   AF-A0A842SPG9-F1
#
_cell.length_a   1.000
_cell.length_b   1.000
_cell.length_c   1.000
_cell.angle_alpha   90.00
_cell.angle_beta   90.00
_cell.angle_gamma   90.00
#
_symmetry.space_group_name_H-M   'P 1'
#
loop_
_entity.id
_entity.type
_entity.pdbx_description
1 polymer ?
#
loop_
_entity_poly.entity_id
_entity_poly.type
_entity_poly.pdbx_seq_one_letter_code
_entity_poly.pdbx_strand_id
1 'polypeptide(L)'
;MSRKLNTVVAILLLGIFPVLSIYAGAPGVIYTEDKCIEEAIRFLKGSPTYSYDGMEETIEFIGIEPARSPYTWFVTLRFTSRNGGYGDRTDQMTLTMLTEHTMIVLISKGKVVSAVTDDIFNEITGEIIDMPKSPLLEAEELVMEWLRNAQTFNFDGIEGTMRVVNSVILESYPEQYVITVAFECSHPGYGDRSDMILAQVITEHTAIVIVSSGEVQSAVIDGQWDELNQREKGISELLPPEEVVNIVIEYLRDNYSEANTLNLNDDWTITETTPEGLLGQSIIEYTGDNWKIVVSHPVVWKPTYTVEVEQADSGFVWKGTIDQSGSITELTE
;
A
#
# COMPACT_ATOMS: atom_id res chain seq x y z
N MET A 1 16.02 21.60 -5.23
CA MET A 1 16.38 20.30 -4.62
C MET A 1 15.12 19.74 -3.99
N SER A 2 14.33 19.00 -4.77
CA SER A 2 13.08 18.39 -4.32
C SER A 2 12.86 17.12 -5.13
N ARG A 3 13.18 15.98 -4.53
CA ARG A 3 12.84 14.63 -5.01
C ARG A 3 11.37 14.39 -4.68
N LYS A 4 10.45 14.77 -5.58
CA LYS A 4 9.03 14.44 -5.46
C LYS A 4 8.43 14.37 -6.85
N LEU A 5 8.58 13.25 -7.52
CA LEU A 5 7.69 12.84 -8.58
C LEU A 5 7.84 11.32 -8.73
N ASN A 6 6.68 10.66 -8.73
CA ASN A 6 6.40 9.27 -9.09
C ASN A 6 6.45 8.14 -8.09
N THR A 7 5.25 7.82 -7.62
CA THR A 7 4.80 6.43 -7.53
C THR A 7 3.29 6.36 -7.74
N VAL A 8 2.78 6.63 -8.95
CA VAL A 8 1.44 6.20 -9.36
C VAL A 8 1.46 6.13 -10.89
N VAL A 9 1.62 4.96 -11.47
CA VAL A 9 0.60 4.35 -12.34
C VAL A 9 1.11 2.97 -12.68
N ALA A 10 0.56 1.98 -11.99
CA ALA A 10 0.73 0.60 -12.32
C ALA A 10 -0.47 -0.18 -11.82
N ILE A 11 -1.04 -1.03 -12.67
CA ILE A 11 -1.92 -2.16 -12.33
C ILE A 11 -3.41 -1.85 -12.43
N LEU A 12 -3.90 -1.99 -13.66
CA LEU A 12 -5.17 -2.66 -13.91
C LEU A 12 -5.00 -3.49 -15.18
N LEU A 13 -4.56 -4.75 -15.03
CA LEU A 13 -4.88 -5.86 -15.94
C LEU A 13 -4.30 -7.19 -15.43
N LEU A 14 -5.25 -8.10 -15.17
CA LEU A 14 -5.19 -9.56 -15.18
C LEU A 14 -4.71 -10.27 -13.92
N GLY A 15 -5.70 -10.86 -13.24
CA GLY A 15 -5.50 -11.86 -12.20
C GLY A 15 -5.12 -13.25 -12.70
N ILE A 16 -5.07 -14.15 -11.72
CA ILE A 16 -4.92 -15.61 -11.73
C ILE A 16 -3.46 -16.15 -11.62
N PHE A 17 -3.04 -16.36 -10.35
CA PHE A 17 -2.22 -17.48 -9.80
C PHE A 17 -0.74 -17.71 -10.23
N PRO A 18 0.04 -18.47 -9.43
CA PRO A 18 1.42 -18.15 -9.06
C PRO A 18 2.43 -18.84 -9.98
N VAL A 19 3.65 -18.32 -10.05
CA VAL A 19 4.76 -19.06 -10.67
C VAL A 19 6.01 -19.00 -9.80
N LEU A 20 6.23 -20.10 -9.08
CA LEU A 20 7.55 -20.64 -8.78
C LEU A 20 8.29 -20.90 -10.10
N SER A 21 9.54 -20.46 -10.21
CA SER A 21 10.67 -21.32 -10.63
C SER A 21 11.99 -20.54 -10.71
N ILE A 22 12.94 -20.97 -9.88
CA ILE A 22 14.38 -20.81 -10.09
C ILE A 22 14.77 -21.56 -11.36
N TYR A 23 15.55 -20.95 -12.26
CA TYR A 23 16.51 -21.68 -13.10
C TYR A 23 17.72 -20.81 -13.44
N ALA A 24 18.89 -21.32 -13.05
CA ALA A 24 20.18 -20.96 -13.60
C ALA A 24 20.34 -21.53 -15.02
N GLY A 25 20.96 -20.77 -15.94
CA GLY A 25 21.61 -21.33 -17.14
C GLY A 25 20.96 -21.04 -18.49
N ALA A 26 21.07 -19.80 -18.98
CA ALA A 26 21.20 -19.42 -20.39
C ALA A 26 21.74 -17.97 -20.43
N PRO A 27 22.51 -17.50 -21.44
CA PRO A 27 22.84 -16.10 -21.57
C PRO A 27 21.57 -15.36 -22.03
N GLY A 28 20.66 -15.14 -21.08
CA GLY A 28 19.32 -14.62 -21.30
C GLY A 28 19.32 -13.10 -21.28
N VAL A 29 18.56 -12.50 -22.20
CA VAL A 29 18.31 -11.06 -22.28
C VAL A 29 17.92 -10.53 -20.89
N ILE A 30 18.79 -9.74 -20.28
CA ILE A 30 18.50 -9.05 -19.03
C ILE A 30 17.54 -7.89 -19.39
N TYR A 31 16.30 -7.99 -18.91
CA TYR A 31 15.33 -6.89 -18.93
C TYR A 31 15.63 -6.02 -17.70
N THR A 32 16.13 -4.82 -17.95
CA THR A 32 16.49 -3.86 -16.90
C THR A 32 15.55 -2.66 -16.94
N GLU A 33 15.43 -1.95 -15.82
CA GLU A 33 14.69 -0.69 -15.72
C GLU A 33 15.16 0.33 -16.75
N ASP A 34 16.48 0.54 -16.87
CA ASP A 34 17.07 1.46 -17.85
C ASP A 34 16.61 1.18 -19.29
N LYS A 35 16.56 -0.10 -19.69
CA LYS A 35 16.08 -0.49 -21.03
C LYS A 35 14.59 -0.22 -21.22
N CYS A 36 13.81 -0.34 -20.15
CA CYS A 36 12.38 -0.03 -20.20
C CYS A 36 12.17 1.49 -20.35
N ILE A 37 12.95 2.30 -19.63
CA ILE A 37 12.91 3.76 -19.78
C ILE A 37 13.28 4.17 -21.21
N GLU A 38 14.35 3.61 -21.76
CA GLU A 38 14.77 3.86 -23.15
C GLU A 38 13.68 3.47 -24.16
N GLU A 39 13.04 2.32 -23.96
CA GLU A 39 11.96 1.84 -24.84
C GLU A 39 10.70 2.70 -24.72
N ALA A 40 10.33 3.15 -23.50
CA ALA A 40 9.21 4.04 -23.28
C ALA A 40 9.41 5.40 -23.96
N ILE A 41 10.60 6.00 -23.81
CA ILE A 41 10.95 7.27 -24.47
C ILE A 41 10.94 7.09 -25.99
N ARG A 42 11.47 5.97 -26.50
CA ARG A 42 11.41 5.65 -27.92
C ARG A 42 9.97 5.56 -28.42
N PHE A 43 9.11 4.87 -27.67
CA PHE A 43 7.69 4.74 -28.01
C PHE A 43 6.99 6.09 -27.99
N LEU A 44 7.16 6.89 -26.93
CA LEU A 44 6.61 8.24 -26.81
C LEU A 44 6.93 9.07 -28.07
N LYS A 45 8.19 9.08 -28.50
CA LYS A 45 8.61 9.83 -29.69
C LYS A 45 7.93 9.39 -30.99
N GLY A 46 7.53 8.13 -31.05
CA GLY A 46 6.77 7.56 -32.18
C GLY A 46 5.26 7.54 -31.97
N SER A 47 4.76 8.01 -30.83
CA SER A 47 3.34 7.91 -30.49
C SER A 47 2.52 8.91 -31.32
N PRO A 48 1.27 8.59 -31.67
CA PRO A 48 0.41 9.50 -32.42
C PRO A 48 0.26 10.90 -31.79
N THR A 49 0.05 11.00 -30.48
CA THR A 49 -0.13 12.31 -29.81
C THR A 49 1.15 13.14 -29.86
N TYR A 50 2.29 12.54 -29.50
CA TYR A 50 3.55 13.27 -29.44
C TYR A 50 4.13 13.58 -30.82
N SER A 51 4.06 12.64 -31.77
CA SER A 51 4.62 12.84 -33.12
C SER A 51 3.90 13.92 -33.92
N TYR A 52 2.65 14.23 -33.58
CA TYR A 52 1.89 15.30 -34.20
C TYR A 52 2.47 16.68 -33.85
N ASP A 53 2.68 16.98 -32.57
CA ASP A 53 3.07 18.32 -32.12
C ASP A 53 3.81 18.41 -30.78
N GLY A 54 4.40 17.31 -30.32
CA GLY A 54 5.18 17.22 -29.09
C GLY A 54 6.48 18.03 -29.14
N MET A 55 6.93 18.48 -27.96
CA MET A 55 8.14 19.26 -27.76
C MET A 55 9.22 18.42 -27.07
N GLU A 56 10.28 18.10 -27.81
CA GLU A 56 11.38 17.22 -27.39
C GLU A 56 12.09 17.67 -26.12
N GLU A 57 12.27 18.97 -25.96
CA GLU A 57 12.88 19.57 -24.78
C GLU A 57 12.02 19.47 -23.52
N THR A 58 10.75 19.06 -23.64
CA THR A 58 9.81 18.94 -22.53
C THR A 58 9.59 17.52 -22.07
N ILE A 59 10.19 16.52 -22.75
CA ILE A 59 10.11 15.14 -22.28
C ILE A 59 10.84 15.03 -20.94
N GLU A 60 10.09 14.71 -19.90
CA GLU A 60 10.60 14.47 -18.56
C GLU A 60 10.27 13.01 -18.17
N PHE A 61 11.29 12.26 -17.75
CA PHE A 61 11.07 10.96 -17.11
C PHE A 61 10.64 11.24 -15.68
N ILE A 62 9.45 10.78 -15.37
CA ILE A 62 8.82 11.07 -14.09
C ILE A 62 9.16 9.92 -13.13
N GLY A 63 9.16 8.66 -13.59
CA GLY A 63 9.43 7.49 -12.74
C GLY A 63 9.07 6.14 -13.37
N ILE A 64 9.49 5.06 -12.71
CA ILE A 64 9.29 3.67 -13.14
C ILE A 64 8.83 2.81 -11.96
N GLU A 65 7.84 1.96 -12.20
CA GLU A 65 7.25 1.07 -11.20
C GLU A 65 7.21 -0.37 -11.72
N PRO A 66 7.67 -1.39 -10.97
CA PRO A 66 7.49 -2.78 -11.39
C PRO A 66 6.01 -3.16 -11.37
N ALA A 67 5.57 -3.86 -12.41
CA ALA A 67 4.26 -4.49 -12.44
C ALA A 67 4.30 -5.86 -11.75
N ARG A 68 3.13 -6.40 -11.37
CA ARG A 68 3.02 -7.76 -10.78
C ARG A 68 3.56 -8.88 -11.68
N SER A 69 3.57 -8.67 -13.00
CA SER A 69 4.10 -9.66 -13.94
C SER A 69 5.64 -9.61 -14.01
N PRO A 70 6.34 -10.75 -14.04
CA PRO A 70 7.80 -10.76 -14.12
C PRO A 70 8.28 -10.05 -15.39
N TYR A 71 9.38 -9.30 -15.25
CA TYR A 71 9.97 -8.48 -16.32
C TYR A 71 8.99 -7.48 -16.92
N THR A 72 8.11 -6.90 -16.10
CA THR A 72 7.11 -5.95 -16.53
C THR A 72 7.17 -4.69 -15.67
N TRP A 73 7.14 -3.52 -16.31
CA TRP A 73 7.25 -2.21 -15.65
C TRP A 73 6.29 -1.22 -16.27
N PHE A 74 5.82 -0.29 -15.45
CA PHE A 74 5.17 0.93 -15.89
C PHE A 74 6.19 2.06 -15.89
N VAL A 75 6.26 2.79 -17.00
CA VAL A 75 7.12 3.96 -17.15
C VAL A 75 6.24 5.16 -17.36
N THR A 76 6.37 6.16 -16.50
CA THR A 76 5.58 7.39 -16.55
C THR A 76 6.46 8.51 -17.07
N LEU A 77 5.99 9.15 -18.14
CA LEU A 77 6.64 10.25 -18.84
C LEU A 77 5.72 11.46 -18.86
N ARG A 78 6.30 12.65 -18.88
CA ARG A 78 5.58 13.90 -19.09
C ARG A 78 6.14 14.59 -20.32
N PHE A 79 5.29 15.28 -21.07
CA PHE A 79 5.70 16.08 -22.21
C PHE A 79 4.68 17.20 -22.46
N THR A 80 5.06 18.18 -23.29
CA THR A 80 4.17 19.25 -23.74
C THR A 80 3.93 19.14 -25.24
N SER A 81 2.67 19.29 -25.66
CA SER A 81 2.25 19.43 -27.06
C SER A 81 1.87 20.86 -27.39
N ARG A 82 2.07 21.29 -28.64
CA ARG A 82 1.77 22.67 -29.10
C ARG A 82 0.30 22.95 -29.31
N ASN A 83 -0.51 21.93 -29.52
CA ASN A 83 -1.96 22.02 -29.63
C ASN A 83 -2.61 21.04 -28.66
N GLY A 84 -3.83 21.34 -28.23
CA GLY A 84 -4.61 20.43 -27.42
C GLY A 84 -5.10 19.21 -28.22
N GLY A 85 -5.46 18.16 -27.48
CA GLY A 85 -6.05 16.92 -28.00
C GLY A 85 -5.07 15.74 -28.08
N TYR A 86 -5.57 14.62 -28.59
CA TYR A 86 -4.86 13.34 -28.61
C TYR A 86 -4.81 12.74 -30.02
N GLY A 87 -3.81 11.90 -30.27
CA GLY A 87 -3.64 11.17 -31.51
C GLY A 87 -3.20 12.03 -32.70
N ASP A 88 -3.28 11.42 -33.90
CA ASP A 88 -3.09 12.12 -35.17
C ASP A 88 -4.30 13.01 -35.46
N ARG A 89 -4.03 14.31 -35.58
CA ARG A 89 -5.03 15.37 -35.74
C ARG A 89 -4.88 16.10 -37.08
N THR A 90 -4.25 15.47 -38.07
CA THR A 90 -3.94 16.11 -39.38
C THR A 90 -5.18 16.69 -40.07
N ASP A 91 -6.34 16.04 -39.92
CA ASP A 91 -7.60 16.45 -40.54
C ASP A 91 -8.57 17.17 -39.58
N GLN A 92 -8.10 17.59 -38.40
CA GLN A 92 -8.93 18.22 -37.38
C GLN A 92 -8.61 19.71 -37.22
N MET A 93 -9.63 20.51 -36.88
CA MET A 93 -9.38 21.88 -36.44
C MET A 93 -8.82 21.84 -35.01
N THR A 94 -7.54 22.15 -34.85
CA THR A 94 -6.85 22.15 -33.56
C THR A 94 -6.77 23.57 -32.97
N LEU A 95 -6.82 23.66 -31.64
CA LEU A 95 -6.53 24.90 -30.92
C LEU A 95 -5.06 24.92 -30.56
N THR A 96 -4.32 25.93 -31.01
CA THR A 96 -2.92 26.15 -30.63
C THR A 96 -2.85 26.58 -29.17
N MET A 97 -2.57 25.62 -28.30
CA MET A 97 -2.46 25.77 -26.86
C MET A 97 -1.42 24.77 -26.37
N LEU A 98 -0.44 25.27 -25.61
CA LEU A 98 0.52 24.40 -24.94
C LEU A 98 -0.24 23.53 -23.93
N THR A 99 -0.20 22.22 -24.13
CA THR A 99 -0.91 21.25 -23.28
C THR A 99 0.13 20.29 -22.71
N GLU A 100 0.20 20.24 -21.38
CA GLU A 100 1.03 19.25 -20.68
C GLU A 100 0.27 17.92 -20.65
N HIS A 101 0.97 16.85 -20.99
CA HIS A 101 0.47 15.49 -21.03
C HIS A 101 1.30 14.59 -20.14
N THR A 102 0.67 13.61 -19.52
CA THR A 102 1.32 12.51 -18.81
C THR A 102 1.02 11.21 -19.54
N MET A 103 2.05 10.50 -19.98
CA MET A 103 1.94 9.20 -20.63
C MET A 103 2.45 8.08 -19.72
N ILE A 104 1.66 7.02 -19.60
CA ILE A 104 2.06 5.81 -18.91
C ILE A 104 2.22 4.68 -19.91
N VAL A 105 3.42 4.11 -19.95
CA VAL A 105 3.81 3.04 -20.85
C VAL A 105 4.03 1.76 -20.05
N LEU A 106 3.23 0.73 -20.31
CA LEU A 106 3.44 -0.61 -19.77
C LEU A 106 4.38 -1.37 -20.71
N ILE A 107 5.51 -1.82 -20.17
CA ILE A 107 6.52 -2.59 -20.90
C ILE A 107 6.61 -3.97 -20.27
N SER A 108 6.38 -5.01 -21.06
CA SER A 108 6.56 -6.41 -20.63
C SER A 108 7.59 -7.10 -21.51
N LYS A 109 8.59 -7.72 -20.89
CA LYS A 109 9.67 -8.46 -21.56
C LYS A 109 10.29 -7.61 -22.69
N GLY A 110 10.54 -6.33 -22.39
CA GLY A 110 11.18 -5.37 -23.30
C GLY A 110 10.32 -4.90 -24.47
N LYS A 111 8.99 -5.11 -24.43
CA LYS A 111 8.06 -4.62 -25.45
C LYS A 111 6.98 -3.77 -24.81
N VAL A 112 6.60 -2.68 -25.49
CA VAL A 112 5.43 -1.89 -25.12
C VAL A 112 4.17 -2.72 -25.35
N VAL A 113 3.37 -2.90 -24.29
CA VAL A 113 2.09 -3.62 -24.32
C VAL A 113 0.88 -2.71 -24.10
N SER A 114 1.08 -1.55 -23.45
CA SER A 114 0.08 -0.50 -23.32
C SER A 114 0.79 0.86 -23.28
N ALA A 115 0.14 1.89 -23.82
CA ALA A 115 0.59 3.27 -23.69
C ALA A 115 -0.63 4.19 -23.67
N VAL A 116 -0.80 4.93 -22.57
CA VAL A 116 -2.00 5.73 -22.31
C VAL A 116 -1.59 7.13 -21.94
N THR A 117 -2.18 8.12 -22.60
CA THR A 117 -1.95 9.55 -22.34
C THR A 117 -3.12 10.15 -21.59
N ASP A 118 -2.81 10.86 -20.51
CA ASP A 118 -3.73 11.55 -19.59
C ASP A 118 -4.85 10.66 -19.04
N ASP A 119 -4.59 9.35 -18.92
CA ASP A 119 -5.57 8.32 -18.55
C ASP A 119 -6.80 8.25 -19.49
N ILE A 120 -6.75 8.95 -20.63
CA ILE A 120 -7.89 9.15 -21.53
C ILE A 120 -7.64 8.51 -22.89
N PHE A 121 -6.41 8.44 -23.39
CA PHE A 121 -6.16 8.06 -24.78
C PHE A 121 -5.17 6.92 -24.93
N ASN A 122 -5.57 5.83 -25.59
CA ASN A 122 -4.67 4.74 -25.93
C ASN A 122 -3.83 5.09 -27.16
N GLU A 123 -2.52 5.25 -26.98
CA GLU A 123 -1.61 5.57 -28.10
C GLU A 123 -1.38 4.39 -29.05
N ILE A 124 -1.70 3.15 -28.63
CA ILE A 124 -1.53 1.96 -29.46
C ILE A 124 -2.79 1.71 -30.30
N THR A 125 -3.97 1.77 -29.69
CA THR A 125 -5.24 1.49 -30.39
C THR A 125 -5.84 2.73 -31.05
N GLY A 126 -5.46 3.93 -30.61
CA GLY A 126 -6.03 5.20 -31.07
C GLY A 126 -7.43 5.48 -30.53
N GLU A 127 -7.85 4.76 -29.48
CA GLU A 127 -9.17 4.89 -28.89
C GLU A 127 -9.11 5.73 -27.60
N ILE A 128 -10.13 6.56 -27.40
CA ILE A 128 -10.38 7.16 -26.09
C ILE A 128 -10.82 6.03 -25.16
N ILE A 129 -10.06 5.84 -24.10
CA ILE A 129 -10.36 4.90 -23.03
C ILE A 129 -11.02 5.69 -21.91
N ASP A 130 -12.17 5.23 -21.44
CA ASP A 130 -12.65 5.55 -20.10
C ASP A 130 -11.93 4.59 -19.15
N MET A 131 -10.65 4.86 -18.89
CA MET A 131 -9.82 3.96 -18.11
C MET A 131 -10.13 4.18 -16.61
N PRO A 132 -10.45 3.13 -15.83
CA PRO A 132 -10.53 3.25 -14.39
C PRO A 132 -9.19 3.80 -13.86
N LYS A 133 -9.27 4.80 -12.98
CA LYS A 133 -8.10 5.44 -12.40
C LYS A 133 -7.23 4.39 -11.71
N SER A 134 -5.92 4.64 -11.59
CA SER A 134 -5.05 3.74 -10.82
C SER A 134 -5.68 3.48 -9.45
N PRO A 135 -5.79 2.22 -8.97
CA PRO A 135 -6.41 1.94 -7.67
C PRO A 135 -5.77 2.70 -6.50
N LEU A 136 -4.48 3.02 -6.61
CA LEU A 136 -3.77 3.87 -5.66
C LEU A 136 -4.20 5.33 -5.76
N LEU A 137 -4.40 5.86 -6.97
CA LEU A 137 -4.96 7.20 -7.19
C LEU A 137 -6.40 7.29 -6.72
N GLU A 138 -7.22 6.28 -6.98
CA GLU A 138 -8.60 6.20 -6.47
C GLU A 138 -8.61 6.19 -4.95
N ALA A 139 -7.73 5.42 -4.32
CA ALA A 139 -7.57 5.42 -2.88
C ALA A 139 -7.08 6.78 -2.35
N GLU A 140 -6.11 7.42 -3.01
CA GLU A 140 -5.65 8.77 -2.64
C GLU A 140 -6.77 9.81 -2.74
N GLU A 141 -7.53 9.82 -3.84
CA GLU A 141 -8.68 10.71 -4.02
C GLU A 141 -9.76 10.46 -2.98
N LEU A 142 -10.10 9.19 -2.72
CA LEU A 142 -11.03 8.78 -1.68
C LEU A 142 -10.57 9.28 -0.31
N VAL A 143 -9.29 9.10 0.04
CA VAL A 143 -8.73 9.56 1.32
C VAL A 143 -8.76 11.07 1.42
N MET A 144 -8.39 11.80 0.36
CA MET A 144 -8.39 13.25 0.34
C MET A 144 -9.81 13.81 0.48
N GLU A 145 -10.79 13.22 -0.21
CA GLU A 145 -12.20 13.59 -0.07
C GLU A 145 -12.74 13.26 1.32
N TRP A 146 -12.44 12.06 1.84
CA TRP A 146 -12.85 11.65 3.17
C TRP A 146 -12.27 12.55 4.25
N LEU A 147 -10.96 12.84 4.21
CA LEU A 147 -10.29 13.72 5.17
C LEU A 147 -10.82 15.15 5.13
N ARG A 148 -11.15 15.70 3.93
CA ARG A 148 -11.77 17.03 3.84
C ARG A 148 -13.09 17.12 4.61
N ASN A 149 -13.84 16.01 4.65
CA ASN A 149 -15.11 15.92 5.36
C ASN A 149 -14.97 15.35 6.79
N ALA A 150 -13.77 14.91 7.18
CA ALA A 150 -13.50 14.39 8.51
C ALA A 150 -13.58 15.51 9.56
N GLN A 151 -13.96 15.17 10.79
CA GLN A 151 -14.29 16.17 11.82
C GLN A 151 -13.12 17.08 12.14
N THR A 152 -11.91 16.52 12.27
CA THR A 152 -10.71 17.32 12.58
C THR A 152 -10.45 18.40 11.52
N PHE A 153 -10.42 18.02 10.23
CA PHE A 153 -10.13 18.97 9.17
C PHE A 153 -11.32 19.88 8.86
N ASN A 154 -12.56 19.37 8.91
CA ASN A 154 -13.75 20.19 8.66
C ASN A 154 -13.99 21.23 9.75
N PHE A 155 -13.50 21.00 10.97
CA PHE A 155 -13.61 21.97 12.07
C PHE A 155 -12.79 23.23 11.80
N ASP A 156 -11.50 23.08 11.45
CA ASP A 156 -10.59 24.22 11.31
C ASP A 156 -9.36 23.98 10.41
N GLY A 157 -9.44 23.00 9.53
CA GLY A 157 -8.44 22.71 8.52
C GLY A 157 -8.26 23.86 7.54
N ILE A 158 -6.99 24.14 7.20
CA ILE A 158 -6.63 25.21 6.28
C ILE A 158 -6.67 24.65 4.85
N GLU A 159 -7.63 25.12 4.05
CA GLU A 159 -7.74 24.73 2.64
C GLU A 159 -6.42 24.94 1.87
N GLY A 160 -6.08 23.98 1.02
CA GLY A 160 -4.85 24.02 0.21
C GLY A 160 -3.58 23.55 0.91
N THR A 161 -3.61 23.27 2.22
CA THR A 161 -2.45 22.72 2.96
C THR A 161 -2.38 21.19 2.91
N MET A 162 -3.53 20.55 2.69
CA MET A 162 -3.67 19.09 2.62
C MET A 162 -2.96 18.52 1.39
N ARG A 163 -2.04 17.58 1.62
CA ARG A 163 -1.24 16.92 0.59
C ARG A 163 -0.91 15.48 0.97
N VAL A 164 -0.92 14.58 0.00
CA VAL A 164 -0.38 13.24 0.17
C VAL A 164 1.15 13.33 0.33
N VAL A 165 1.68 12.71 1.38
CA VAL A 165 3.11 12.66 1.71
C VAL A 165 3.72 11.33 1.26
N ASN A 166 2.97 10.25 1.42
CA ASN A 166 3.40 8.88 1.10
C ASN A 166 2.16 8.04 0.78
N SER A 167 2.28 7.11 -0.18
CA SER A 167 1.27 6.11 -0.47
C SER A 167 1.94 4.76 -0.73
N VAL A 168 1.49 3.73 -0.01
CA VAL A 168 2.06 2.37 -0.05
C VAL A 168 0.93 1.38 -0.25
N ILE A 169 1.15 0.40 -1.13
CA ILE A 169 0.27 -0.76 -1.27
C ILE A 169 0.85 -1.86 -0.37
N LEU A 170 0.03 -2.41 0.54
CA LEU A 170 0.43 -3.60 1.29
C LEU A 170 0.22 -4.85 0.44
N GLU A 171 1.12 -5.81 0.53
CA GLU A 171 1.00 -7.13 -0.10
C GLU A 171 -0.02 -8.00 0.66
N SER A 172 -1.26 -7.50 0.83
CA SER A 172 -2.35 -8.13 1.57
C SER A 172 -3.51 -8.56 0.67
N TYR A 173 -4.34 -9.48 1.17
CA TYR A 173 -5.63 -9.81 0.54
C TYR A 173 -6.77 -9.67 1.57
N PRO A 174 -7.77 -8.78 1.36
CA PRO A 174 -7.89 -7.85 0.22
C PRO A 174 -6.75 -6.83 0.17
N GLU A 175 -6.58 -6.19 -0.99
CA GLU A 175 -5.57 -5.16 -1.19
C GLU A 175 -5.82 -3.99 -0.23
N GLN A 176 -4.74 -3.50 0.37
CA GLN A 176 -4.79 -2.37 1.31
C GLN A 176 -3.84 -1.28 0.83
N TYR A 177 -4.33 -0.04 0.89
CA TYR A 177 -3.60 1.16 0.55
C TYR A 177 -3.37 1.96 1.82
N VAL A 178 -2.11 2.15 2.20
CA VAL A 178 -1.70 2.99 3.33
C VAL A 178 -1.28 4.33 2.77
N ILE A 179 -2.08 5.36 3.04
CA ILE A 179 -1.89 6.71 2.53
C ILE A 179 -1.60 7.63 3.70
N THR A 180 -0.47 8.31 3.65
CA THR A 180 -0.06 9.31 4.63
C THR A 180 -0.35 10.70 4.06
N VAL A 181 -1.18 11.47 4.74
CA VAL A 181 -1.57 12.84 4.35
C VAL A 181 -1.12 13.82 5.41
N ALA A 182 -0.49 14.92 4.99
CA ALA A 182 -0.18 16.04 5.88
C ALA A 182 -1.13 17.20 5.58
N PHE A 183 -1.55 17.91 6.63
CA PHE A 183 -2.39 19.09 6.54
C PHE A 183 -2.16 20.02 7.74
N GLU A 184 -2.67 21.24 7.68
CA GLU A 184 -2.60 22.21 8.77
C GLU A 184 -4.00 22.58 9.27
N CYS A 185 -4.13 22.77 10.58
CA CYS A 185 -5.34 23.27 11.25
C CYS A 185 -5.03 24.59 11.97
N SER A 186 -6.05 25.45 12.13
CA SER A 186 -5.91 26.76 12.77
C SER A 186 -5.83 26.72 14.30
N HIS A 187 -6.22 25.59 14.89
CA HIS A 187 -6.13 25.33 16.33
C HIS A 187 -5.59 23.91 16.57
N PRO A 188 -4.94 23.67 17.71
CA PRO A 188 -4.49 22.34 18.09
C PRO A 188 -5.67 21.42 18.45
N GLY A 189 -5.38 20.12 18.45
CA GLY A 189 -6.31 19.06 18.85
C GLY A 189 -7.01 18.39 17.67
N TYR A 190 -7.96 17.50 17.99
CA TYR A 190 -8.61 16.59 17.04
C TYR A 190 -10.13 16.56 17.25
N GLY A 191 -10.88 16.14 16.24
CA GLY A 191 -12.33 16.00 16.25
C GLY A 191 -13.09 17.33 16.32
N ASP A 192 -14.38 17.23 16.63
CA ASP A 192 -15.23 18.39 16.95
C ASP A 192 -14.85 19.00 18.30
N ARG A 193 -14.50 20.28 18.27
CA ARG A 193 -14.02 21.05 19.41
C ARG A 193 -14.89 22.29 19.67
N SER A 194 -16.14 22.29 19.18
CA SER A 194 -17.05 23.45 19.23
C SER A 194 -17.32 23.97 20.65
N ASP A 195 -17.24 23.10 21.65
CA ASP A 195 -17.50 23.43 23.06
C ASP A 195 -16.23 23.81 23.85
N MET A 196 -15.08 23.92 23.19
CA MET A 196 -13.78 24.16 23.83
C MET A 196 -13.27 25.59 23.62
N ILE A 197 -12.51 26.10 24.59
CA ILE A 197 -11.72 27.32 24.43
C ILE A 197 -10.38 26.92 23.81
N LEU A 198 -10.12 27.36 22.58
CA LEU A 198 -8.96 26.94 21.78
C LEU A 198 -7.89 28.03 21.66
N ALA A 199 -6.64 27.59 21.55
CA ALA A 199 -5.52 28.46 21.21
C ALA A 199 -5.46 28.68 19.69
N GLN A 200 -5.23 29.92 19.24
CA GLN A 200 -5.07 30.24 17.81
C GLN A 200 -3.63 30.00 17.37
N VAL A 201 -3.31 28.75 17.08
CA VAL A 201 -1.97 28.32 16.66
C VAL A 201 -2.12 27.35 15.50
N ILE A 202 -1.48 27.69 14.37
CA ILE A 202 -1.40 26.79 13.22
C ILE A 202 -0.65 25.53 13.66
N THR A 203 -1.30 24.39 13.54
CA THR A 203 -0.78 23.08 13.92
C THR A 203 -0.71 22.20 12.69
N GLU A 204 0.46 21.63 12.44
CA GLU A 204 0.66 20.63 11.40
C GLU A 204 0.24 19.25 11.94
N HIS A 205 -0.51 18.51 11.12
CA HIS A 205 -0.99 17.16 11.41
C HIS A 205 -0.60 16.20 10.29
N THR A 206 -0.35 14.95 10.66
CA THR A 206 -0.11 13.84 9.74
C THR A 206 -1.14 12.74 10.00
N ALA A 207 -2.02 12.48 9.03
CA ALA A 207 -2.95 11.37 9.04
C ALA A 207 -2.36 10.15 8.30
N ILE A 208 -2.41 8.99 8.93
CA ILE A 208 -2.20 7.69 8.28
C ILE A 208 -3.57 7.06 8.07
N VAL A 209 -3.95 6.89 6.81
CA VAL A 209 -5.26 6.38 6.41
C VAL A 209 -5.08 5.07 5.66
N ILE A 210 -5.88 4.07 6.02
CA ILE A 210 -5.83 2.75 5.39
C ILE A 210 -7.15 2.53 4.65
N VAL A 211 -7.04 2.29 3.35
CA VAL A 211 -8.16 1.98 2.47
C VAL A 211 -8.11 0.51 2.10
N SER A 212 -9.25 -0.17 2.17
CA SER A 212 -9.39 -1.52 1.63
C SER A 212 -10.78 -1.68 1.03
N SER A 213 -10.85 -2.42 -0.08
CA SER A 213 -12.11 -2.66 -0.80
C SER A 213 -12.87 -1.39 -1.18
N GLY A 214 -12.15 -0.28 -1.43
CA GLY A 214 -12.74 1.01 -1.81
C GLY A 214 -13.29 1.85 -0.65
N GLU A 215 -13.04 1.45 0.60
CA GLU A 215 -13.54 2.15 1.80
C GLU A 215 -12.39 2.50 2.75
N VAL A 216 -12.53 3.62 3.47
CA VAL A 216 -11.61 3.99 4.56
C VAL A 216 -11.88 3.09 5.76
N GLN A 217 -10.90 2.26 6.10
CA GLN A 217 -10.98 1.28 7.19
C GLN A 217 -10.34 1.79 8.48
N SER A 218 -9.36 2.70 8.39
CA SER A 218 -8.80 3.44 9.53
C SER A 218 -8.25 4.77 9.07
N ALA A 219 -8.31 5.76 9.96
CA ALA A 219 -7.65 7.03 9.82
C ALA A 219 -7.11 7.44 11.18
N VAL A 220 -5.79 7.51 11.30
CA VAL A 220 -5.12 7.89 12.55
C VAL A 220 -4.34 9.18 12.34
N ILE A 221 -4.68 10.23 13.09
CA ILE A 221 -4.00 11.52 13.07
C ILE A 221 -2.91 11.54 14.15
N ASP A 222 -1.70 11.93 13.76
CA ASP A 222 -0.49 12.06 14.58
C ASP A 222 -0.11 10.81 15.37
N GLY A 223 -0.62 9.64 14.95
CA GLY A 223 -0.49 8.39 15.70
C GLY A 223 -1.28 8.35 17.01
N GLN A 224 -2.07 9.38 17.32
CA GLN A 224 -2.71 9.59 18.62
C GLN A 224 -4.23 9.57 18.57
N TRP A 225 -4.83 9.95 17.44
CA TRP A 225 -6.28 10.11 17.33
C TRP A 225 -6.84 9.23 16.24
N ASP A 226 -7.78 8.37 16.60
CA ASP A 226 -8.57 7.60 15.64
C ASP A 226 -9.72 8.47 15.15
N GLU A 227 -9.55 9.03 13.95
CA GLU A 227 -10.50 9.93 13.31
C GLU A 227 -11.77 9.20 12.87
N LEU A 228 -11.70 7.90 12.63
CA LEU A 228 -12.88 7.13 12.22
C LEU A 228 -13.83 6.91 13.40
N ASN A 229 -13.27 6.61 14.59
CA ASN A 229 -14.06 6.35 15.81
C ASN A 229 -14.14 7.55 16.78
N GLN A 230 -13.51 8.68 16.43
CA GLN A 230 -13.50 9.92 17.21
C GLN A 230 -13.07 9.73 18.67
N ARG A 231 -11.91 9.10 18.84
CA ARG A 231 -11.33 8.81 20.16
C ARG A 231 -9.81 8.78 20.09
N GLU A 232 -9.14 8.96 21.23
CA GLU A 232 -7.71 8.69 21.30
C GLU A 232 -7.44 7.23 20.91
N LYS A 233 -6.41 7.05 20.09
CA LYS A 233 -5.87 5.74 19.74
C LYS A 233 -5.33 5.13 21.03
N GLY A 234 -6.14 4.27 21.65
CA GLY A 234 -5.66 3.40 22.71
C GLY A 234 -4.47 2.60 22.18
N ILE A 235 -3.48 2.33 23.03
CA ILE A 235 -2.26 1.56 22.71
C ILE A 235 -2.57 0.17 22.10
N SER A 236 -3.85 -0.27 22.11
CA SER A 236 -4.33 -1.54 21.59
C SER A 236 -5.37 -1.33 20.48
N GLU A 237 -4.92 -1.00 19.28
CA GLU A 237 -5.70 -1.27 18.05
C GLU A 237 -5.16 -2.47 17.26
N LEU A 238 -3.93 -2.85 17.58
CA LEU A 238 -3.31 -4.07 17.10
C LEU A 238 -2.86 -4.85 18.32
N LEU A 239 -3.29 -6.11 18.39
CA LEU A 239 -2.78 -7.05 19.37
C LEU A 239 -1.37 -7.42 18.92
N PRO A 240 -0.28 -7.00 19.60
CA PRO A 240 1.06 -7.34 19.15
C PRO A 240 1.35 -8.83 19.36
N PRO A 241 2.28 -9.44 18.60
CA PRO A 241 2.58 -10.87 18.70
C PRO A 241 2.99 -11.31 20.12
N GLU A 242 3.66 -10.46 20.90
CA GLU A 242 3.98 -10.78 22.30
C GLU A 242 2.73 -10.97 23.19
N GLU A 243 1.69 -10.16 23.01
CA GLU A 243 0.48 -10.24 23.82
C GLU A 243 -0.40 -11.44 23.44
N VAL A 244 -0.28 -11.91 22.19
CA VAL A 244 -0.92 -13.15 21.74
C VAL A 244 -0.46 -14.34 22.59
N VAL A 245 0.82 -14.41 22.93
CA VAL A 245 1.36 -15.51 23.74
C VAL A 245 0.78 -15.49 25.15
N ASN A 246 0.68 -14.30 25.77
CA ASN A 246 0.07 -14.16 27.09
C ASN A 246 -1.39 -14.63 27.10
N ILE A 247 -2.17 -14.18 26.10
CA ILE A 247 -3.58 -14.58 25.93
C ILE A 247 -3.72 -16.11 25.77
N VAL A 248 -2.85 -16.73 24.97
CA VAL A 248 -2.87 -18.19 24.78
C VAL A 248 -2.48 -18.93 26.04
N ILE A 249 -1.46 -18.48 26.78
CA ILE A 249 -1.05 -19.11 28.04
C ILE A 249 -2.18 -19.06 29.06
N GLU A 250 -2.83 -17.91 29.24
CA GLU A 250 -3.97 -17.77 30.15
C GLU A 250 -5.10 -18.72 29.75
N TYR A 251 -5.48 -18.74 28.47
CA TYR A 251 -6.49 -19.65 27.96
C TYR A 251 -6.14 -21.11 28.21
N LEU A 252 -4.90 -21.52 27.93
CA LEU A 252 -4.49 -22.91 28.09
C LEU A 252 -4.50 -23.34 29.55
N ARG A 253 -4.09 -22.47 30.47
CA ARG A 253 -4.12 -22.76 31.92
C ARG A 253 -5.55 -22.93 32.45
N ASP A 254 -6.48 -22.15 31.94
CA ASP A 254 -7.87 -22.21 32.37
C ASP A 254 -8.61 -23.43 31.82
N ASN A 255 -8.19 -23.95 30.66
CA ASN A 255 -8.90 -25.02 29.94
C ASN A 255 -8.20 -26.38 29.96
N TYR A 256 -6.87 -26.43 30.19
CA TYR A 256 -6.08 -27.67 30.15
C TYR A 256 -5.20 -27.82 31.38
N SER A 257 -5.38 -28.94 32.08
CA SER A 257 -4.65 -29.22 33.33
C SER A 257 -3.14 -29.38 33.13
N GLU A 258 -2.75 -29.82 31.94
CA GLU A 258 -1.41 -30.07 31.44
C GLU A 258 -0.61 -28.76 31.28
N ALA A 259 -1.32 -27.66 31.00
CA ALA A 259 -0.72 -26.34 30.82
C ALA A 259 -0.65 -25.52 32.12
N ASN A 260 -1.07 -26.04 33.28
CA ASN A 260 -1.08 -25.29 34.54
C ASN A 260 0.28 -24.72 34.97
N THR A 261 1.38 -25.35 34.54
CA THR A 261 2.76 -24.91 34.82
C THR A 261 3.34 -24.01 33.74
N LEU A 262 2.63 -23.81 32.61
CA LEU A 262 3.08 -22.97 31.52
C LEU A 262 3.08 -21.50 31.94
N ASN A 263 4.25 -20.86 31.91
CA ASN A 263 4.40 -19.44 32.21
C ASN A 263 5.67 -18.92 31.53
N LEU A 264 5.58 -17.75 30.89
CA LEU A 264 6.77 -17.09 30.35
C LEU A 264 7.64 -16.57 31.50
N ASN A 265 8.95 -16.72 31.36
CA ASN A 265 9.95 -16.15 32.26
C ASN A 265 11.19 -15.71 31.47
N ASP A 266 12.15 -15.08 32.16
CA ASP A 266 13.36 -14.52 31.54
C ASP A 266 14.30 -15.58 30.91
N ASP A 267 14.10 -16.87 31.20
CA ASP A 267 14.91 -17.97 30.66
C ASP A 267 14.39 -18.51 29.30
N TRP A 268 13.24 -18.02 28.83
CA TRP A 268 12.69 -18.40 27.54
C TRP A 268 13.48 -17.81 26.37
N THR A 269 13.77 -18.64 25.36
CA THR A 269 14.43 -18.22 24.13
C THR A 269 13.39 -17.86 23.08
N ILE A 270 13.47 -16.63 22.58
CA ILE A 270 12.62 -16.10 21.51
C ILE A 270 13.44 -16.04 20.23
N THR A 271 13.00 -16.73 19.18
CA THR A 271 13.68 -16.74 17.88
C THR A 271 12.69 -16.40 16.78
N GLU A 272 13.02 -15.41 15.96
CA GLU A 272 12.30 -15.18 14.70
C GLU A 272 12.80 -16.20 13.67
N THR A 273 11.92 -17.11 13.26
CA THR A 273 12.24 -18.24 12.38
C THR A 273 11.67 -18.06 10.98
N THR A 274 11.19 -16.86 10.65
CA THR A 274 10.77 -16.46 9.31
C THR A 274 11.85 -16.82 8.28
N PRO A 275 11.63 -17.80 7.38
CA PRO A 275 12.68 -18.23 6.46
C PRO A 275 13.09 -17.12 5.49
N GLU A 276 14.39 -16.99 5.23
CA GLU A 276 14.90 -16.00 4.27
C GLU A 276 14.24 -16.21 2.89
N GLY A 277 13.48 -15.20 2.44
CA GLY A 277 12.75 -15.22 1.16
C GLY A 277 11.25 -15.47 1.26
N LEU A 278 10.69 -15.75 2.45
CA LEU A 278 9.25 -15.66 2.69
C LEU A 278 8.87 -14.20 2.98
N LEU A 279 8.43 -13.48 1.96
CA LEU A 279 7.84 -12.15 2.10
C LEU A 279 6.35 -12.28 2.48
N GLY A 280 5.90 -11.53 3.48
CA GLY A 280 4.48 -11.45 3.87
C GLY A 280 4.02 -12.39 5.00
N GLN A 281 4.93 -13.16 5.62
CA GLN A 281 4.63 -13.97 6.81
C GLN A 281 5.71 -13.76 7.87
N SER A 282 5.31 -13.69 9.14
CA SER A 282 6.22 -13.72 10.28
C SER A 282 5.97 -14.99 11.10
N ILE A 283 7.05 -15.61 11.57
CA ILE A 283 7.03 -16.78 12.44
C ILE A 283 7.96 -16.52 13.61
N ILE A 284 7.41 -16.56 14.82
CA ILE A 284 8.13 -16.35 16.07
C ILE A 284 8.00 -17.62 16.91
N GLU A 285 9.12 -18.19 17.30
CA GLU A 285 9.20 -19.37 18.15
C GLU A 285 9.68 -18.99 19.55
N TYR A 286 8.92 -19.40 20.56
CA TYR A 286 9.20 -19.25 21.97
C TYR A 286 9.48 -20.64 22.56
N THR A 287 10.64 -20.83 23.19
CA THR A 287 11.05 -22.11 23.77
C THR A 287 11.54 -21.93 25.19
N GLY A 288 11.03 -22.74 26.12
CA GLY A 288 11.41 -22.68 27.53
C GLY A 288 10.64 -23.72 28.34
N ASP A 289 11.22 -24.21 29.44
CA ASP A 289 10.55 -25.14 30.36
C ASP A 289 9.91 -26.39 29.71
N ASN A 290 10.56 -26.96 28.68
CA ASN A 290 10.08 -28.08 27.85
C ASN A 290 8.81 -27.78 27.04
N TRP A 291 8.47 -26.50 26.89
CA TRP A 291 7.42 -26.00 26.03
C TRP A 291 8.00 -25.34 24.79
N LYS A 292 7.23 -25.44 23.71
CA LYS A 292 7.44 -24.73 22.46
C LYS A 292 6.13 -24.06 22.06
N ILE A 293 6.16 -22.75 21.83
CA ILE A 293 5.04 -21.96 21.32
C ILE A 293 5.49 -21.35 19.99
N VAL A 294 4.73 -21.59 18.92
CA VAL A 294 4.97 -21.01 17.60
C VAL A 294 3.83 -20.09 17.27
N VAL A 295 4.12 -18.80 17.12
CA VAL A 295 3.17 -17.79 16.65
C VAL A 295 3.48 -17.49 15.19
N SER A 296 2.51 -17.72 14.31
CA SER A 296 2.61 -17.35 12.90
C SER A 296 1.52 -16.37 12.52
N HIS A 297 1.87 -15.35 11.75
CA HIS A 297 0.89 -14.42 11.21
C HIS A 297 1.33 -13.82 9.87
N PRO A 298 0.36 -13.41 9.02
CA PRO A 298 0.67 -12.62 7.85
C PRO A 298 1.12 -11.20 8.25
N VAL A 299 1.98 -10.58 7.45
CA VAL A 299 2.43 -9.18 7.63
C VAL A 299 1.41 -8.25 6.98
N VAL A 300 0.22 -8.16 7.59
CA VAL A 300 -0.91 -7.32 7.15
C VAL A 300 -1.44 -6.52 8.33
N TRP A 301 -2.24 -5.48 8.07
CA TRP A 301 -2.91 -4.76 9.15
C TRP A 301 -4.06 -5.60 9.71
N LYS A 302 -4.11 -5.72 11.05
CA LYS A 302 -5.04 -6.58 11.80
C LYS A 302 -4.95 -8.08 11.45
N PRO A 303 -3.79 -8.73 11.59
CA PRO A 303 -3.65 -10.14 11.25
C PRO A 303 -4.44 -11.05 12.19
N THR A 304 -4.92 -12.19 11.70
CA THR A 304 -5.29 -13.31 12.57
C THR A 304 -4.03 -14.11 12.85
N TYR A 305 -3.69 -14.29 14.12
CA TYR A 305 -2.58 -15.12 14.56
C TYR A 305 -2.97 -16.59 14.52
N THR A 306 -2.04 -17.44 14.11
CA THR A 306 -2.10 -18.89 14.31
C THR A 306 -1.07 -19.26 15.35
N VAL A 307 -1.49 -19.98 16.39
CA VAL A 307 -0.61 -20.39 17.48
C VAL A 307 -0.64 -21.89 17.63
N GLU A 308 0.55 -22.48 17.71
CA GLU A 308 0.79 -23.89 18.01
C GLU A 308 1.58 -23.99 19.31
N VAL A 309 1.13 -24.84 20.22
CA VAL A 309 1.76 -25.06 21.52
C VAL A 309 2.04 -26.55 21.68
N GLU A 310 3.28 -26.89 22.03
CA GLU A 310 3.73 -28.26 22.25
C GLU A 310 4.47 -28.36 23.59
N GLN A 311 4.21 -29.45 24.33
CA GLN A 311 5.00 -29.84 25.50
C GLN A 311 5.68 -31.19 25.26
N ALA A 312 7.02 -31.20 25.33
CA ALA A 312 7.81 -32.38 24.96
C ALA A 312 7.61 -33.59 25.91
N ASP A 313 7.37 -33.35 27.20
CA ASP A 313 7.30 -34.41 28.22
C ASP A 313 5.95 -35.16 28.24
N SER A 314 4.85 -34.46 27.97
CA SER A 314 3.50 -35.01 28.00
C SER A 314 2.98 -35.40 26.62
N GLY A 315 3.60 -34.89 25.54
CA GLY A 315 3.07 -34.99 24.18
C GLY A 315 1.83 -34.11 23.96
N PHE A 316 1.58 -33.15 24.86
CA PHE A 316 0.50 -32.18 24.69
C PHE A 316 0.74 -31.32 23.45
N VAL A 317 -0.27 -31.23 22.59
CA VAL A 317 -0.28 -30.39 21.39
C VAL A 317 -1.60 -29.62 21.37
N TRP A 318 -1.51 -28.32 21.16
CA TRP A 318 -2.67 -27.44 20.97
C TRP A 318 -2.44 -26.53 19.77
N LYS A 319 -3.52 -26.24 19.05
CA LYS A 319 -3.51 -25.32 17.91
C LYS A 319 -4.76 -24.47 17.90
N GLY A 320 -4.61 -23.17 17.65
CA GLY A 320 -5.72 -22.24 17.58
C GLY A 320 -5.40 -20.98 16.80
N THR A 321 -6.43 -20.17 16.57
CA THR A 321 -6.31 -18.84 15.99
C THR A 321 -6.76 -17.76 16.96
N ILE A 322 -6.14 -16.58 16.86
CA ILE A 322 -6.43 -15.42 17.70
C ILE A 322 -6.60 -14.21 16.80
N ASP A 323 -7.76 -13.57 16.87
CA ASP A 323 -8.01 -12.31 16.15
C ASP A 323 -7.52 -11.09 16.94
N GLN A 324 -7.65 -9.91 16.34
CA GLN A 324 -7.21 -8.65 16.94
C GLN A 324 -8.04 -8.20 18.15
N SER A 325 -9.17 -8.85 18.42
CA SER A 325 -9.94 -8.63 19.65
C SER A 325 -9.49 -9.54 20.80
N GLY A 326 -8.52 -10.44 20.54
CA GLY A 326 -8.08 -11.46 21.49
C GLY A 326 -9.01 -12.68 21.54
N SER A 327 -9.95 -12.81 20.58
CA SER A 327 -10.86 -13.95 20.55
C SER A 327 -10.14 -15.20 20.04
N ILE A 328 -10.22 -16.29 20.82
CA ILE A 328 -9.57 -17.57 20.51
C ILE A 328 -10.56 -18.50 19.81
N THR A 329 -10.11 -19.13 18.72
CA THR A 329 -10.80 -20.26 18.08
C THR A 329 -9.88 -21.47 18.05
N GLU A 330 -10.24 -22.54 18.74
CA GLU A 330 -9.48 -23.79 18.68
C GLU A 330 -9.62 -24.46 17.32
N LEU A 331 -8.49 -24.92 16.78
CA LEU A 331 -8.46 -25.74 15.57
C LEU A 331 -8.36 -27.20 16.00
N THR A 332 -9.45 -27.94 15.83
CA THR A 332 -9.46 -29.39 16.03
C THR A 332 -8.88 -30.07 14.78
N GLU A 333 -7.95 -31.00 14.95
CA GLU A 333 -7.51 -31.90 13.87
C GLU A 333 -8.62 -32.87 13.42
#